data_AF-X0TF14-F1
#
_entry.id   AF-X0TF14-F1
#
_cell.length_a   1.000
_cell.length_b   1.000
_cell.length_c   1.000
_cell.angle_alpha   90.00
_cell.angle_beta   90.00
_cell.angle_gamma   90.00
#
_symmetry.space_group_name_H-M   'P 1'
#
loop_
_entity.id
_entity.type
_entity.pdbx_description
1 polymer ?
#
loop_
_entity_poly.entity_id
_entity_poly.type
_entity_poly.pdbx_seq_one_letter_code
_entity_poly.pdbx_strand_id
1 'polypeptide(L)'
;MKSKLTFIAVVTIVLSLVFVLPCLADASSILIKGASIVDGTGQAAYNGDILIEDDRITQIAEADSIIPTAATTVLKASGLVVCPGFIDVHSHDDLSIIEHPEQLPKIMMGVTTVIVGNCGTGIAPFDGNPKAAFKGQGRIQA
;
A
#
# COMPACT_ATOMS: atom_id res chain seq x y z
N MET A 1 45.20 -23.94 -22.50
CA MET A 1 43.76 -24.23 -22.30
C MET A 1 43.20 -23.63 -21.03
N LYS A 2 43.85 -23.74 -19.86
CA LYS A 2 43.35 -23.22 -18.57
C LYS A 2 43.06 -21.70 -18.57
N SER A 3 43.93 -20.87 -19.16
CA SER A 3 43.76 -19.40 -19.18
C SER A 3 42.57 -18.88 -19.98
N LYS A 4 42.20 -19.55 -21.08
CA LYS A 4 41.02 -19.18 -21.90
C LYS A 4 39.71 -19.50 -21.17
N LEU A 5 39.68 -20.61 -20.43
CA LEU A 5 38.51 -21.03 -19.67
C LEU A 5 38.26 -20.12 -18.46
N THR A 6 39.32 -19.68 -17.77
CA THR A 6 39.23 -18.71 -16.67
C THR A 6 38.74 -17.35 -17.18
N PHE A 7 39.23 -16.89 -18.34
CA PHE A 7 38.80 -15.61 -18.91
C PHE A 7 37.32 -15.61 -19.29
N ILE A 8 36.84 -16.67 -19.93
CA ILE A 8 35.41 -16.83 -20.28
C ILE A 8 34.56 -16.84 -19.00
N ALA A 9 34.93 -17.62 -18.00
CA ALA A 9 34.19 -17.68 -16.73
C ALA A 9 34.09 -16.31 -16.04
N VAL A 10 35.19 -15.54 -15.99
CA VAL A 10 35.19 -14.20 -15.41
C VAL A 10 34.30 -13.24 -16.21
N VAL A 11 34.37 -13.27 -17.54
CA VAL A 11 33.52 -12.43 -18.40
C VAL A 11 32.04 -12.79 -18.22
N THR A 12 31.70 -14.07 -18.13
CA THR A 12 30.31 -14.52 -17.90
C THR A 12 29.80 -14.12 -16.52
N ILE A 13 30.64 -14.22 -15.47
CA ILE A 13 30.28 -13.78 -14.11
C ILE A 13 30.07 -12.26 -14.08
N VAL A 14 30.98 -11.48 -14.67
CA VAL A 14 30.86 -10.01 -14.72
C VAL A 14 29.62 -9.59 -15.51
N LEU A 15 29.37 -10.22 -16.67
CA LEU A 15 28.19 -9.94 -17.48
C LEU A 15 26.88 -10.32 -16.76
N SER A 16 26.87 -11.44 -16.03
CA SER A 16 25.75 -11.85 -15.19
C SER A 16 25.52 -10.88 -14.04
N LEU A 17 26.57 -10.39 -13.37
CA LEU A 17 26.46 -9.42 -12.29
C LEU A 17 25.88 -8.08 -12.78
N VAL A 18 26.29 -7.62 -13.97
CA VAL A 18 25.77 -6.39 -14.60
C VAL A 18 24.27 -6.50 -14.93
N PHE A 19 23.77 -7.68 -15.28
CA PHE A 19 22.36 -7.91 -15.61
C PHE A 19 21.46 -8.27 -14.40
N VAL A 20 22.01 -8.85 -13.33
CA VAL A 20 21.25 -9.26 -12.14
C VAL A 20 21.08 -8.12 -11.13
N LEU A 21 22.07 -7.23 -11.01
CA LEU A 21 22.01 -6.09 -10.07
C LEU A 21 20.84 -5.11 -10.31
N PRO A 22 20.44 -4.77 -11.56
CA PRO A 22 19.27 -3.93 -11.82
C PRO A 22 17.95 -4.61 -11.45
N CYS A 23 17.91 -5.95 -11.42
CA CYS A 23 16.70 -6.73 -11.12
C CYS A 23 16.40 -6.82 -9.61
N LEU A 24 17.39 -6.59 -8.74
CA LEU A 24 17.22 -6.48 -7.29
C LEU A 24 16.82 -5.08 -6.83
N ALA A 25 16.81 -4.10 -7.73
CA ALA A 25 16.53 -2.70 -7.44
C ALA A 25 15.07 -2.29 -7.69
N ASP A 26 14.13 -3.23 -7.55
CA ASP A 26 12.68 -2.95 -7.65
C ASP A 26 12.11 -2.36 -6.35
N ALA A 27 12.95 -1.64 -5.59
CA ALA A 27 12.49 -0.90 -4.42
C ALA A 27 11.77 0.35 -4.94
N SER A 28 10.45 0.39 -4.75
CA SER A 28 9.65 1.53 -5.19
C SER A 28 9.78 2.65 -4.17
N SER A 29 10.28 3.81 -4.62
CA SER A 29 10.47 4.98 -3.75
C SER A 29 9.55 6.10 -4.20
N ILE A 30 8.68 6.57 -3.30
CA ILE A 30 7.75 7.67 -3.54
C ILE A 30 8.03 8.76 -2.49
N LEU A 31 8.30 9.97 -2.96
CA LEU A 31 8.45 11.15 -2.12
C LEU A 31 7.24 12.07 -2.29
N ILE A 32 6.43 12.21 -1.24
CA ILE A 32 5.38 13.23 -1.17
C ILE A 32 6.00 14.50 -0.59
N LYS A 33 6.04 15.56 -1.39
CA LYS A 33 6.85 16.75 -1.10
C LYS A 33 6.00 17.98 -0.78
N GLY A 34 6.35 18.65 0.32
CA GLY A 34 5.80 19.94 0.74
C GLY A 34 4.32 19.89 1.10
N ALA A 35 3.86 18.79 1.69
CA ALA A 35 2.46 18.62 2.09
C ALA A 35 2.17 19.30 3.44
N SER A 36 0.90 19.63 3.68
CA SER A 36 0.38 19.85 5.03
C SER A 36 0.00 18.49 5.63
N ILE A 37 0.76 18.02 6.61
CA ILE A 37 0.63 16.69 7.19
C ILE A 37 -0.29 16.74 8.41
N VAL A 38 -1.31 15.88 8.39
CA VAL A 38 -2.19 15.58 9.53
C VAL A 38 -1.98 14.11 9.88
N ASP A 39 -1.18 13.83 10.91
CA ASP A 39 -0.69 12.47 11.21
C ASP A 39 -1.69 11.56 11.96
N GLY A 40 -2.88 12.07 12.29
CA GLY A 40 -3.91 11.33 13.00
C GLY A 40 -3.75 11.28 14.53
N THR A 41 -2.71 11.90 15.10
CA THR A 41 -2.50 11.96 16.56
C THR A 41 -3.42 12.97 17.27
N GLY A 42 -4.13 13.79 16.51
CA GLY A 42 -4.95 14.91 17.03
C GLY A 42 -4.17 16.21 17.23
N GLN A 43 -2.87 16.24 16.91
CA GLN A 43 -2.06 17.46 16.91
C GLN A 43 -2.39 18.37 15.72
N ALA A 44 -1.92 19.62 15.79
CA ALA A 44 -2.05 20.57 14.69
C ALA A 44 -1.27 20.09 13.46
N ALA A 45 -1.79 20.43 12.27
CA ALA A 45 -1.12 20.12 11.01
C ALA A 45 0.24 20.85 10.91
N TYR A 46 1.22 20.21 10.26
CA TYR A 46 2.55 20.78 10.02
C TYR A 46 3.01 20.51 8.60
N ASN A 47 3.89 21.37 8.06
CA ASN A 47 4.42 21.18 6.71
C ASN A 47 5.58 20.18 6.71
N GLY A 48 5.58 19.26 5.76
CA GLY A 48 6.62 18.25 5.68
C GLY A 48 6.69 17.47 4.38
N ASP A 49 7.74 16.68 4.30
CA ASP A 49 8.00 15.70 3.25
C ASP A 49 7.83 14.28 3.83
N ILE A 50 7.28 13.35 3.04
CA ILE A 50 7.08 11.95 3.42
C ILE A 50 7.73 11.07 2.37
N LEU A 51 8.70 10.25 2.78
CA LEU A 51 9.31 9.22 1.96
C LEU A 51 8.64 7.87 2.25
N ILE A 52 8.17 7.25 1.19
CA ILE A 52 7.62 5.90 1.18
C ILE A 52 8.59 5.04 0.39
N GLU A 53 9.01 3.94 0.99
CA GLU A 53 9.78 2.90 0.33
C GLU A 53 8.99 1.60 0.45
N ASP A 54 8.66 1.03 -0.69
CA ASP A 54 7.81 -0.14 -0.83
C ASP A 54 6.45 0.01 -0.13
N ASP A 55 6.21 -0.71 0.95
CA ASP A 55 4.95 -0.72 1.70
C ASP A 55 4.99 0.16 2.96
N ARG A 56 6.05 0.95 3.17
CA ARG A 56 6.29 1.66 4.43
C ARG A 56 6.66 3.13 4.23
N ILE A 57 6.16 3.95 5.15
CA ILE A 57 6.71 5.28 5.39
C ILE A 57 8.04 5.09 6.12
N THR A 58 9.16 5.42 5.48
CA THR A 58 10.51 5.27 6.04
C THR A 58 11.07 6.55 6.61
N GLN A 59 10.57 7.70 6.16
CA GLN A 59 10.98 9.00 6.67
C GLN A 59 9.85 10.04 6.59
N ILE A 60 9.75 10.87 7.63
CA ILE A 60 8.99 12.12 7.64
C ILE A 60 9.94 13.21 8.09
N ALA A 61 10.01 14.33 7.37
CA ALA A 61 10.93 15.42 7.66
C ALA A 61 10.27 16.78 7.38
N GLU A 62 10.94 17.86 7.80
CA GLU A 62 10.52 19.22 7.43
C GLU A 62 10.45 19.38 5.91
N ALA A 63 9.57 20.28 5.44
CA ALA A 63 9.36 20.51 4.03
C ALA A 63 10.68 20.85 3.31
N ASP A 64 10.86 20.30 2.12
CA ASP A 64 12.07 20.45 1.30
C ASP A 64 13.35 19.84 1.88
N SER A 65 13.27 19.06 2.96
CA SER A 65 14.45 18.45 3.60
C SER A 65 14.88 17.12 2.97
N ILE A 66 13.98 16.43 2.25
CA ILE A 66 14.32 15.14 1.62
C ILE A 66 14.79 15.39 0.19
N ILE A 67 16.01 14.93 -0.11
CA ILE A 67 16.61 15.01 -1.45
C ILE A 67 16.30 13.70 -2.18
N PRO A 68 15.47 13.71 -3.24
CA PRO A 68 15.13 12.50 -3.97
C PRO A 68 16.32 11.97 -4.79
N THR A 69 16.38 10.65 -4.96
CA THR A 69 17.30 10.03 -5.91
C THR A 69 16.70 10.03 -7.32
N ALA A 70 17.50 9.67 -8.33
CA ALA A 70 17.01 9.57 -9.70
C ALA A 70 15.91 8.50 -9.89
N ALA A 71 15.82 7.52 -8.98
CA ALA A 71 14.81 6.46 -9.01
C ALA A 71 13.53 6.82 -8.22
N THR A 72 13.54 7.92 -7.46
CA THR A 72 12.41 8.31 -6.61
C THR A 72 11.32 9.01 -7.41
N THR A 73 10.09 8.51 -7.33
CA THR A 73 8.91 9.19 -7.87
C THR A 73 8.51 10.32 -6.94
N VAL A 74 8.55 11.57 -7.43
CA VAL A 74 8.24 12.75 -6.61
C VAL A 74 6.83 13.26 -6.88
N LEU A 75 6.00 13.31 -5.83
CA LEU A 75 4.66 13.86 -5.84
C LEU A 75 4.67 15.23 -5.15
N LYS A 76 4.37 16.31 -5.89
CA LYS A 76 4.28 17.66 -5.32
C LYS A 76 2.90 17.85 -4.67
N ALA A 77 2.87 18.03 -3.36
CA ALA A 77 1.65 18.14 -2.56
C ALA A 77 1.47 19.50 -1.87
N SER A 78 2.17 20.54 -2.36
CA SER A 78 2.03 21.90 -1.85
C SER A 78 0.60 22.42 -1.96
N GLY A 79 0.05 22.90 -0.85
CA GLY A 79 -1.34 23.33 -0.75
C GLY A 79 -2.36 22.18 -0.61
N LEU A 80 -1.90 20.93 -0.57
CA LEU A 80 -2.72 19.76 -0.28
C LEU A 80 -2.43 19.23 1.12
N VAL A 81 -3.39 18.45 1.63
CA VAL A 81 -3.26 17.75 2.90
C VAL A 81 -2.90 16.30 2.64
N VAL A 82 -1.96 15.77 3.43
CA VAL A 82 -1.67 14.34 3.51
C VAL A 82 -2.05 13.86 4.90
N CYS A 83 -2.80 12.77 4.95
CA CYS A 83 -3.24 12.14 6.20
C CYS A 83 -3.20 10.61 6.06
N PRO A 84 -3.23 9.86 7.17
CA PRO A 84 -3.45 8.42 7.13
C PRO A 84 -4.71 8.09 6.33
N GLY A 85 -4.65 7.00 5.57
CA GLY A 85 -5.83 6.50 4.87
C GLY A 85 -6.96 6.21 5.85
N PHE A 86 -8.20 6.49 5.45
CA PHE A 86 -9.34 6.34 6.35
C PHE A 86 -9.66 4.87 6.60
N ILE A 87 -10.11 4.60 7.83
CA ILE A 87 -10.57 3.28 8.27
C ILE A 87 -12.09 3.34 8.39
N ASP A 88 -12.78 2.64 7.50
CA ASP A 88 -14.23 2.50 7.56
C ASP A 88 -14.57 1.37 8.54
N VAL A 89 -14.96 1.78 9.76
CA VAL A 89 -15.22 0.87 10.88
C VAL A 89 -16.57 0.15 10.78
N HIS A 90 -17.43 0.54 9.83
CA HIS A 90 -18.77 0.00 9.74
C HIS A 90 -19.22 -0.14 8.30
N SER A 91 -18.81 -1.24 7.69
CA SER A 91 -19.18 -1.56 6.32
C SER A 91 -19.84 -2.93 6.17
N HIS A 92 -20.51 -3.08 5.04
CA HIS A 92 -21.12 -4.30 4.52
C HIS A 92 -20.49 -4.70 3.18
N ASP A 93 -19.18 -4.48 3.03
CA ASP A 93 -18.42 -4.83 1.82
C ASP A 93 -18.09 -6.34 1.73
N ASP A 94 -18.61 -7.16 2.65
CA ASP A 94 -18.29 -8.57 2.79
C ASP A 94 -18.35 -9.34 1.46
N LEU A 95 -19.39 -9.11 0.66
CA LEU A 95 -19.54 -9.69 -0.68
C LEU A 95 -19.00 -8.76 -1.77
N SER A 96 -19.11 -7.45 -1.56
CA SER A 96 -18.64 -6.42 -2.49
C SER A 96 -17.18 -6.60 -2.87
N ILE A 97 -16.29 -6.94 -1.92
CA ILE A 97 -14.85 -7.12 -2.21
C ILE A 97 -14.55 -8.34 -3.08
N ILE A 98 -15.44 -9.34 -3.09
CA ILE A 98 -15.33 -10.53 -3.94
C ILE A 98 -15.85 -10.22 -5.34
N GLU A 99 -16.97 -9.51 -5.44
CA GLU A 99 -17.61 -9.16 -6.73
C GLU A 99 -16.90 -8.01 -7.45
N HIS A 100 -16.37 -7.04 -6.70
CA HIS A 100 -15.78 -5.79 -7.14
C HIS A 100 -14.45 -5.53 -6.41
N PRO A 101 -13.39 -6.31 -6.69
CA PRO A 101 -12.12 -6.26 -5.95
C PRO A 101 -11.43 -4.89 -5.99
N GLU A 102 -11.75 -4.05 -6.97
CA GLU A 102 -11.24 -2.69 -7.10
C GLU A 102 -11.74 -1.73 -6.01
N GLN A 103 -12.90 -2.00 -5.39
CA GLN A 103 -13.48 -1.19 -4.31
C GLN A 103 -13.46 0.33 -4.57
N LEU A 104 -13.71 0.75 -5.80
CA LEU A 104 -13.64 2.16 -6.22
C LEU A 104 -14.44 3.12 -5.32
N PRO A 105 -15.67 2.81 -4.86
CA PRO A 105 -16.40 3.72 -3.97
C PRO A 105 -15.63 4.05 -2.68
N LYS A 106 -14.86 3.10 -2.14
CA LYS A 106 -14.07 3.27 -0.92
C LYS A 106 -12.82 4.09 -1.20
N ILE A 107 -12.06 3.72 -2.23
CA ILE A 107 -10.81 4.39 -2.60
C ILE A 107 -11.07 5.86 -2.97
N MET A 108 -12.15 6.16 -3.71
CA MET A 108 -12.51 7.53 -4.09
C MET A 108 -12.83 8.43 -2.89
N MET A 109 -13.19 7.85 -1.75
CA MET A 109 -13.41 8.58 -0.49
C MET A 109 -12.16 8.63 0.40
N GLY A 110 -11.04 8.04 -0.03
CA GLY A 110 -9.81 7.95 0.77
C GLY A 110 -9.81 6.81 1.80
N VAL A 111 -10.76 5.88 1.72
CA VAL A 111 -10.78 4.68 2.58
C VAL A 111 -9.73 3.69 2.10
N THR A 112 -8.87 3.25 3.01
CA THR A 112 -7.79 2.27 2.75
C THR A 112 -7.98 0.96 3.50
N THR A 113 -8.88 0.94 4.49
CA THR A 113 -9.19 -0.25 5.27
C THR A 113 -10.67 -0.26 5.63
N VAL A 114 -11.30 -1.44 5.54
CA VAL A 114 -12.70 -1.65 5.88
C VAL A 114 -12.81 -2.75 6.94
N ILE A 115 -13.71 -2.57 7.90
CA ILE A 115 -14.13 -3.61 8.84
C ILE A 115 -15.49 -4.13 8.37
N VAL A 116 -15.56 -5.44 8.11
CA VAL A 116 -16.74 -6.15 7.59
C VAL A 116 -17.35 -7.07 8.66
N GLY A 117 -18.46 -7.76 8.34
CA GLY A 117 -19.15 -8.64 9.30
C GLY A 117 -20.00 -7.88 10.32
N ASN A 118 -20.36 -6.65 10.01
CA ASN A 118 -21.17 -5.80 10.88
C ASN A 118 -22.62 -6.29 10.97
N CYS A 119 -23.33 -5.83 12.01
CA CYS A 119 -24.77 -6.07 12.21
C CYS A 119 -25.21 -7.55 12.23
N GLY A 120 -24.27 -8.48 12.44
CA GLY A 120 -24.53 -9.91 12.38
C GLY A 120 -24.84 -10.45 10.99
N THR A 121 -24.42 -9.74 9.94
CA THR A 121 -24.63 -10.12 8.53
C THR A 121 -23.33 -10.49 7.82
N GLY A 122 -22.36 -11.05 8.55
CA GLY A 122 -21.12 -11.53 7.95
C GLY A 122 -21.34 -12.69 6.98
N ILE A 123 -20.47 -12.80 5.97
CA ILE A 123 -20.54 -13.87 4.96
C ILE A 123 -20.13 -15.26 5.47
N ALA A 124 -19.56 -15.35 6.67
CA ALA A 124 -19.09 -16.60 7.28
C ALA A 124 -19.55 -16.73 8.74
N PRO A 125 -19.78 -17.96 9.22
CA PRO A 125 -19.67 -19.24 8.50
C PRO A 125 -20.80 -19.44 7.48
N PHE A 126 -20.45 -19.96 6.29
CA PHE A 126 -21.41 -20.34 5.25
C PHE A 126 -21.60 -21.85 5.28
N ASP A 127 -22.81 -22.31 5.60
CA ASP A 127 -23.16 -23.73 5.74
C ASP A 127 -23.50 -24.42 4.40
N GLY A 128 -23.22 -23.75 3.27
CA GLY A 128 -23.53 -24.27 1.93
C GLY A 128 -25.02 -24.17 1.56
N ASN A 129 -25.88 -23.64 2.43
CA ASN A 129 -27.29 -23.42 2.14
C ASN A 129 -27.50 -21.98 1.65
N PRO A 130 -27.72 -21.75 0.34
CA PRO A 130 -27.92 -20.40 -0.21
C PRO A 130 -29.15 -19.68 0.37
N LYS A 131 -30.10 -20.42 0.97
CA LYS A 131 -31.24 -19.83 1.69
C LYS A 131 -30.89 -19.40 3.12
N ALA A 132 -29.82 -19.91 3.72
CA ALA A 132 -29.39 -19.53 5.07
C ALA A 132 -28.63 -18.19 5.07
N ALA A 133 -27.82 -17.91 4.04
CA ALA A 133 -27.07 -16.65 3.90
C ALA A 133 -27.97 -15.41 3.90
N PHE A 134 -29.18 -15.49 3.34
CA PHE A 134 -30.15 -14.38 3.37
C PHE A 134 -31.12 -14.45 4.55
N LYS A 135 -31.28 -15.61 5.20
CA LYS A 135 -32.20 -15.81 6.32
C LYS A 135 -31.55 -15.55 7.69
N GLY A 136 -30.23 -15.34 7.70
CA GLY A 136 -29.41 -14.98 8.85
C GLY A 136 -29.25 -13.48 9.12
N GLN A 137 -30.05 -12.60 8.50
CA GLN A 137 -30.07 -11.14 8.78
C GLN A 137 -30.51 -10.75 10.22
N GLY A 138 -30.28 -11.62 11.21
CA GLY A 138 -30.59 -11.31 12.60
C GLY A 138 -30.19 -12.33 13.65
N ARG A 139 -29.42 -13.38 13.36
CA ARG A 139 -28.98 -14.34 14.39
C ARG A 139 -27.59 -14.90 14.13
N ILE A 140 -26.57 -14.22 14.64
CA ILE A 140 -25.38 -14.90 15.11
C ILE A 140 -25.84 -15.74 16.30
N GLN A 141 -25.89 -17.06 16.15
CA GLN A 141 -26.07 -17.95 17.30
C GLN A 141 -24.74 -17.99 18.06
N ALA A 142 -24.70 -17.33 19.21
CA ALA A 142 -23.74 -17.63 20.27
C ALA A 142 -24.16 -18.92 20.99
#